data_AF-A0A6S6YQR5-F1
#
_entry.id   AF-A0A6S6YQR5-F1
#
_cell.length_a   1.000
_cell.length_b   1.000
_cell.length_c   1.000
_cell.angle_alpha   90.00
_cell.angle_beta   90.00
_cell.angle_gamma   90.00
#
_symmetry.space_group_name_H-M   'P 1'
#
loop_
_entity.id
_entity.type
_entity.pdbx_description
1 polymer ?
#
loop_
_entity_poly.entity_id
_entity_poly.type
_entity_poly.pdbx_seq_one_letter_code
_entity_poly.pdbx_strand_id
1 'polypeptide(L)'
;MNQKQRTTQRRRIPRKAWALGLAIAAAAGFYAWKESPLGPGLTESKMHKILVAAMATPTNAPDSACVNVVGVRPLPTDVYTAFLQEQDKIVQGLIKHQLITVKRVSANGDGLPPKPDENPEDATSHIALTEKGRAYYTDGETRIRSKLVYTAKFCAPGLQVGKILDYSKPGKNPFDDNPNAVSAVKFEWRLDRATADWAADPVFYPHITGFPSASQPDEWQTRHIMLERKDGVWGLGDRPYTIRW
;
A
#
# COMPACT_ATOMS: atom_id res chain seq x y z
N MET A 1 20.49 -82.84 -18.03
CA MET A 1 20.07 -81.63 -17.29
C MET A 1 20.92 -80.46 -17.76
N ASN A 2 20.37 -79.53 -18.55
CA ASN A 2 21.08 -78.33 -19.01
C ASN A 2 20.53 -77.09 -18.29
N GLN A 3 21.28 -76.59 -17.30
CA GLN A 3 20.92 -75.42 -16.53
C GLN A 3 21.41 -74.17 -17.27
N LYS A 4 20.50 -73.46 -17.98
CA LYS A 4 20.81 -72.16 -18.59
C LYS A 4 21.11 -71.14 -17.49
N GLN A 5 22.34 -70.62 -17.46
CA GLN A 5 22.71 -69.46 -16.67
C GLN A 5 21.83 -68.27 -17.07
N ARG A 6 20.99 -67.78 -16.14
CA ARG A 6 20.34 -66.48 -16.24
C ARG A 6 21.39 -65.40 -16.03
N THR A 7 21.86 -64.79 -17.11
CA THR A 7 22.61 -63.53 -17.06
C THR A 7 21.64 -62.40 -16.74
N THR A 8 21.70 -61.90 -15.51
CA THR A 8 20.98 -60.70 -15.09
C THR A 8 21.57 -59.50 -15.84
N GLN A 9 20.92 -59.07 -16.92
CA GLN A 9 21.24 -57.81 -17.59
C GLN A 9 21.01 -56.66 -16.58
N ARG A 10 22.09 -56.22 -15.91
CA ARG A 10 22.13 -54.91 -15.25
C ARG A 10 21.87 -53.86 -16.34
N ARG A 11 20.64 -53.33 -16.38
CA ARG A 11 20.29 -52.16 -17.20
C ARG A 11 21.24 -51.02 -16.83
N ARG A 12 22.30 -50.85 -17.62
CA ARG A 12 23.20 -49.69 -17.52
C ARG A 12 22.42 -48.49 -18.04
N ILE A 13 21.87 -47.70 -17.11
CA ILE A 13 21.27 -46.41 -17.43
C ILE A 13 22.37 -45.57 -18.12
N PRO A 14 22.15 -45.08 -19.35
CA PRO A 14 23.17 -44.36 -20.08
C PRO A 14 23.55 -43.08 -19.32
N ARG A 15 24.85 -42.77 -19.23
CA ARG A 15 25.37 -41.58 -18.53
C ARG A 15 24.70 -40.27 -18.98
N LYS A 16 24.24 -40.21 -20.22
CA LYS A 16 23.47 -39.08 -20.77
C LYS A 16 22.10 -38.88 -20.07
N ALA A 17 21.43 -39.96 -19.67
CA ALA A 17 20.18 -39.87 -18.91
C ALA A 17 20.40 -39.37 -17.47
N TRP A 18 21.53 -39.73 -16.85
CA TRP A 18 21.94 -39.17 -15.56
C TRP A 18 22.25 -37.68 -15.64
N ALA A 19 22.99 -37.25 -16.67
CA ALA A 19 23.30 -35.84 -16.88
C ALA A 19 22.03 -35.01 -17.14
N LEU A 20 21.10 -35.52 -17.95
CA LEU A 20 19.81 -34.86 -18.21
C LEU A 20 18.96 -34.77 -16.94
N GLY A 21 18.88 -35.86 -16.15
CA GLY A 21 18.16 -35.87 -14.88
C GLY A 21 18.73 -34.88 -13.86
N LEU A 22 20.06 -34.78 -13.75
CA LEU A 22 20.73 -33.79 -12.89
C LEU A 22 20.49 -32.36 -13.36
N ALA A 23 20.53 -32.09 -14.66
CA ALA A 23 20.25 -30.77 -15.21
C ALA A 23 18.80 -30.33 -14.91
N ILE A 24 17.83 -31.24 -15.08
CA ILE A 24 16.42 -30.97 -14.77
C ILE A 24 16.24 -30.72 -13.27
N ALA A 25 16.85 -31.56 -12.41
CA ALA A 25 16.76 -31.38 -10.96
C ALA A 25 17.41 -30.06 -10.48
N ALA A 26 18.56 -29.69 -11.06
CA ALA A 26 19.22 -28.42 -10.77
C ALA A 26 18.40 -27.22 -11.23
N ALA A 27 17.79 -27.28 -12.43
CA ALA A 27 16.90 -26.23 -12.93
C ALA A 27 15.66 -26.08 -12.04
N ALA A 28 15.04 -27.19 -11.64
CA ALA A 28 13.89 -27.19 -10.73
C ALA A 28 14.26 -26.64 -9.34
N GLY A 29 15.41 -27.04 -8.79
CA GLY A 29 15.92 -26.53 -7.52
C GLY A 29 16.23 -25.03 -7.54
N PHE A 30 16.84 -24.54 -8.63
CA PHE A 30 17.10 -23.11 -8.81
C PHE A 30 15.81 -22.30 -8.97
N TYR A 31 14.84 -22.83 -9.71
CA TYR A 31 13.52 -22.22 -9.86
C TYR A 31 12.80 -22.14 -8.51
N ALA A 32 12.74 -23.25 -7.77
CA ALA A 32 12.14 -23.31 -6.44
C ALA A 32 12.84 -22.35 -5.46
N TRP A 33 14.17 -22.25 -5.53
CA TRP A 33 14.91 -21.28 -4.72
C TRP A 33 14.55 -19.85 -5.08
N LYS A 34 14.47 -19.48 -6.36
CA LYS A 34 14.07 -18.13 -6.79
C LYS A 34 12.65 -17.75 -6.36
N GLU A 35 11.72 -18.70 -6.40
CA GLU A 35 10.32 -18.51 -5.97
C GLU A 35 10.16 -18.49 -4.45
N SER A 36 11.11 -19.06 -3.70
CA SER A 36 11.03 -19.09 -2.24
C SER A 36 11.01 -17.68 -1.63
N PRO A 37 10.40 -17.49 -0.44
CA PRO A 37 10.35 -16.19 0.23
C PRO A 37 11.73 -15.54 0.39
N LEU A 38 12.74 -16.34 0.75
CA LEU A 38 14.14 -15.92 0.96
C LEU A 38 14.98 -15.92 -0.33
N GLY A 39 14.41 -16.43 -1.42
CA GLY A 39 15.04 -16.48 -2.73
C GLY A 39 15.36 -15.08 -3.27
N PRO A 40 16.46 -14.93 -4.03
CA PRO A 40 16.81 -13.64 -4.63
C PRO A 40 15.88 -13.23 -5.78
N GLY A 41 15.13 -14.18 -6.34
CA GLY A 41 14.20 -13.92 -7.43
C GLY A 41 13.05 -13.01 -7.00
N LEU A 42 12.61 -12.15 -7.93
CA LEU A 42 11.38 -11.38 -7.86
C LEU A 42 10.51 -11.78 -9.03
N THR A 43 9.68 -12.79 -8.81
CA THR A 43 8.76 -13.36 -9.81
C THR A 43 7.42 -12.64 -9.73
N GLU A 44 6.60 -12.76 -10.77
CA GLU A 44 5.27 -12.13 -10.79
C GLU A 44 4.40 -12.58 -9.62
N SER A 45 4.39 -13.89 -9.33
CA SER A 45 3.66 -14.43 -8.17
C SER A 45 4.17 -13.87 -6.85
N LYS A 46 5.49 -13.69 -6.70
CA LYS A 46 6.08 -13.09 -5.50
C LYS A 46 5.73 -11.62 -5.35
N MET A 47 5.78 -10.85 -6.45
CA MET A 47 5.34 -9.45 -6.47
C MET A 47 3.87 -9.34 -6.07
N HIS A 48 2.99 -10.14 -6.69
CA HIS A 48 1.57 -10.15 -6.37
C HIS A 48 1.30 -10.46 -4.89
N LYS A 49 1.97 -11.47 -4.33
CA LYS A 49 1.86 -11.81 -2.89
C LYS A 49 2.33 -10.67 -1.98
N ILE A 50 3.45 -10.02 -2.30
CA ILE A 50 3.95 -8.87 -1.54
C ILE A 50 2.91 -7.75 -1.57
N LEU A 51 2.36 -7.44 -2.75
CA LEU A 51 1.37 -6.39 -2.91
C LEU A 51 0.07 -6.72 -2.17
N VAL A 52 -0.47 -7.93 -2.29
CA VAL A 52 -1.67 -8.35 -1.55
C VAL A 52 -1.46 -8.21 -0.04
N ALA A 53 -0.33 -8.70 0.48
CA ALA A 53 -0.02 -8.61 1.90
C ALA A 53 0.15 -7.15 2.36
N ALA A 54 0.83 -6.33 1.56
CA ALA A 54 1.07 -4.94 1.88
C ALA A 54 -0.22 -4.10 1.88
N MET A 55 -1.10 -4.33 0.90
CA MET A 55 -2.36 -3.61 0.73
C MET A 55 -3.43 -4.01 1.75
N ALA A 56 -3.22 -5.08 2.52
CA ALA A 56 -4.02 -5.38 3.70
C ALA A 56 -3.86 -4.30 4.79
N THR A 57 -2.77 -3.55 4.77
CA THR A 57 -2.56 -2.39 5.64
C THR A 57 -3.00 -1.11 4.91
N PRO A 58 -4.06 -0.42 5.35
CA PRO A 58 -4.62 0.72 4.61
C PRO A 58 -3.62 1.85 4.35
N THR A 59 -2.68 2.09 5.24
CA THR A 59 -1.66 3.14 5.10
C THR A 59 -0.66 2.89 3.96
N ASN A 60 -0.62 1.67 3.41
CA ASN A 60 0.18 1.35 2.22
C ASN A 60 -0.59 1.56 0.91
N ALA A 61 -1.86 1.94 0.95
CA ALA A 61 -2.66 2.13 -0.26
C ALA A 61 -2.13 3.29 -1.12
N PRO A 62 -2.39 3.29 -2.45
CA PRO A 62 -2.10 4.43 -3.30
C PRO A 62 -2.79 5.70 -2.79
N ASP A 63 -2.17 6.87 -2.93
CA ASP A 63 -2.72 8.15 -2.45
C ASP A 63 -4.14 8.43 -2.92
N SER A 64 -4.49 7.96 -4.11
CA SER A 64 -5.82 8.13 -4.70
C SER A 64 -6.89 7.23 -4.08
N ALA A 65 -6.50 6.26 -3.25
CA ALA A 65 -7.39 5.49 -2.40
C ALA A 65 -7.65 6.17 -1.02
N CYS A 66 -7.13 7.39 -0.83
CA CYS A 66 -7.15 8.08 0.46
C CYS A 66 -7.86 9.44 0.38
N VAL A 67 -8.44 9.86 1.50
CA VAL A 67 -8.95 11.22 1.70
C VAL A 67 -7.98 12.03 2.53
N ASN A 68 -7.92 13.33 2.28
CA ASN A 68 -7.02 14.24 2.98
C ASN A 68 -7.84 15.37 3.61
N VAL A 69 -7.61 15.65 4.88
CA VAL A 69 -7.99 16.93 5.49
C VAL A 69 -6.77 17.85 5.40
N VAL A 70 -6.84 18.85 4.53
CA VAL A 70 -5.75 19.76 4.19
C VAL A 70 -5.61 20.84 5.26
N GLY A 71 -4.36 21.26 5.52
CA GLY A 71 -4.08 22.34 6.46
C GLY A 71 -4.12 21.89 7.93
N VAL A 72 -4.14 20.58 8.16
CA VAL A 72 -4.17 19.97 9.48
C VAL A 72 -2.82 19.31 9.74
N ARG A 73 -2.16 19.70 10.84
CA ARG A 73 -0.93 19.06 11.31
C ARG A 73 -1.19 17.61 11.71
N PRO A 74 -0.14 16.79 11.93
CA PRO A 74 -0.33 15.44 12.45
C PRO A 74 -1.24 15.43 13.69
N LEU A 75 -2.17 14.48 13.74
CA LEU A 75 -3.18 14.40 14.79
C LEU A 75 -2.60 13.76 16.06
N PRO A 76 -3.05 14.18 17.26
CA PRO A 76 -4.03 15.23 17.51
C PRO A 76 -3.45 16.65 17.33
N THR A 77 -4.29 17.59 16.89
CA THR A 77 -3.89 19.00 16.76
C THR A 77 -5.08 19.94 16.96
N ASP A 78 -4.77 21.17 17.33
CA ASP A 78 -5.69 22.29 17.24
C ASP A 78 -5.58 22.95 15.86
N VAL A 79 -6.71 23.39 15.32
CA VAL A 79 -6.82 24.04 14.00
C VAL A 79 -7.98 25.04 14.02
N TYR A 80 -7.86 26.14 13.28
CA TYR A 80 -8.96 27.10 13.15
C TYR A 80 -10.20 26.42 12.61
N THR A 81 -11.33 26.67 13.25
CA THR A 81 -12.62 26.05 12.92
C THR A 81 -13.04 26.36 11.48
N ALA A 82 -12.70 27.55 10.98
CA ALA A 82 -12.95 27.95 9.60
C ALA A 82 -12.31 26.98 8.57
N PHE A 83 -11.07 26.51 8.80
CA PHE A 83 -10.41 25.55 7.90
C PHE A 83 -11.13 24.20 7.83
N LEU A 84 -11.81 23.80 8.92
CA LEU A 84 -12.61 22.58 8.94
C LEU A 84 -13.95 22.78 8.25
N GLN A 85 -14.55 23.96 8.37
CA GLN A 85 -15.81 24.30 7.70
C GLN A 85 -15.65 24.32 6.17
N GLU A 86 -14.51 24.78 5.65
CA GLU A 86 -14.19 24.69 4.21
C GLU A 86 -14.16 23.24 3.69
N GLN A 87 -13.90 22.28 4.58
CA GLN A 87 -13.79 20.85 4.27
C GLN A 87 -14.88 20.03 4.98
N ASP A 88 -16.00 20.67 5.35
CA ASP A 88 -17.00 20.13 6.27
C ASP A 88 -17.50 18.75 5.85
N LYS A 89 -17.77 18.54 4.55
CA LYS A 89 -18.23 17.24 4.05
C LYS A 89 -17.29 16.08 4.41
N ILE A 90 -15.98 16.26 4.23
CA ILE A 90 -14.98 15.24 4.56
C ILE A 90 -14.92 15.07 6.08
N VAL A 91 -14.82 16.18 6.82
CA VAL A 91 -14.71 16.18 8.28
C VAL A 91 -15.91 15.50 8.93
N GLN A 92 -17.14 15.85 8.54
CA GLN A 92 -18.37 15.20 9.02
C GLN A 92 -18.44 13.74 8.61
N GLY A 93 -17.97 13.37 7.41
CA GLY A 93 -17.85 11.97 7.02
C GLY A 93 -16.93 11.19 7.96
N LEU A 94 -15.75 11.73 8.26
CA LEU A 94 -14.78 11.11 9.17
C LEU A 94 -15.32 11.01 10.61
N ILE A 95 -16.06 12.02 11.09
CA ILE A 95 -16.75 11.98 12.39
C ILE A 95 -17.87 10.93 12.40
N LYS A 96 -18.72 10.92 11.37
CA LYS A 96 -19.83 9.96 11.20
C LYS A 96 -19.33 8.52 11.27
N HIS A 97 -18.20 8.24 10.64
CA HIS A 97 -17.56 6.92 10.63
C HIS A 97 -16.64 6.66 11.83
N GLN A 98 -16.66 7.56 12.82
CA GLN A 98 -15.91 7.45 14.07
C GLN A 98 -14.40 7.31 13.85
N LEU A 99 -13.83 7.98 12.84
CA LEU A 99 -12.39 7.97 12.57
C LEU A 99 -11.67 9.11 13.30
N ILE A 100 -12.36 10.23 13.50
CA ILE A 100 -11.86 11.38 14.26
C ILE A 100 -12.92 11.88 15.22
N THR A 101 -12.49 12.69 16.18
CA THR A 101 -13.34 13.56 16.99
C THR A 101 -12.94 15.00 16.75
N VAL A 102 -13.90 15.91 16.81
CA VAL A 102 -13.69 17.35 16.73
C VAL A 102 -14.40 18.01 17.91
N LYS A 103 -13.67 18.79 18.69
CA LYS A 103 -14.21 19.56 19.83
C LYS A 103 -13.79 21.01 19.67
N ARG A 104 -14.74 21.95 19.77
CA ARG A 104 -14.37 23.37 19.85
C ARG A 104 -13.61 23.63 21.14
N VAL A 105 -12.52 24.38 21.04
CA VAL A 105 -11.65 24.80 22.15
C VAL A 105 -11.37 26.29 22.02
N SER A 106 -10.97 26.93 23.11
CA SER A 106 -10.59 28.34 23.09
C SER A 106 -9.35 28.57 22.21
N ALA A 107 -9.34 29.69 21.48
CA ALA A 107 -8.26 30.16 20.64
C ALA A 107 -6.92 30.32 21.37
N ASN A 108 -6.94 30.42 22.70
CA ASN A 108 -5.75 30.53 23.53
C ASN A 108 -4.97 29.21 23.66
N GLY A 109 -5.49 28.09 23.13
CA GLY A 109 -4.79 26.80 23.12
C GLY A 109 -4.66 26.14 24.50
N ASP A 110 -5.44 26.58 25.48
CA ASP A 110 -5.48 26.04 26.85
C ASP A 110 -6.31 24.74 26.95
N GLY A 111 -6.92 24.30 25.84
CA GLY A 111 -7.79 23.12 25.77
C GLY A 111 -9.12 23.31 26.48
N LEU A 112 -9.43 24.52 26.97
CA LEU A 112 -10.71 24.84 27.60
C LEU A 112 -11.79 25.08 26.53
N PRO A 113 -13.08 24.96 26.88
CA PRO A 113 -14.16 25.36 25.99
C PRO A 113 -14.05 26.84 25.55
N PRO A 114 -14.59 27.21 24.38
CA PRO A 114 -14.57 28.59 23.90
C PRO A 114 -15.24 29.54 24.89
N LYS A 115 -14.71 30.76 25.03
CA LYS A 115 -15.35 31.79 25.84
C LYS A 115 -16.57 32.37 25.10
N PRO A 116 -17.62 32.83 25.80
CA PRO A 116 -18.83 33.34 25.16
C PRO A 116 -18.62 34.58 24.27
N ASP A 117 -17.57 35.34 24.51
CA ASP A 117 -17.19 36.59 23.83
C ASP A 117 -16.05 36.41 22.81
N GLU A 118 -15.65 35.16 22.54
CA GLU A 118 -14.56 34.85 21.62
C GLU A 118 -14.97 35.15 20.17
N ASN A 119 -14.10 35.86 19.45
CA ASN A 119 -14.33 36.18 18.04
C ASN A 119 -14.52 34.88 17.24
N PRO A 120 -15.65 34.70 16.51
CA PRO A 120 -15.90 33.50 15.72
C PRO A 120 -14.81 33.17 14.71
N GLU A 121 -14.07 34.18 14.22
CA GLU A 121 -12.97 34.01 13.27
C GLU A 121 -11.71 33.41 13.90
N ASP A 122 -11.53 33.60 15.22
CA ASP A 122 -10.41 33.04 15.99
C ASP A 122 -10.74 31.66 16.59
N ALA A 123 -11.99 31.21 16.46
CA ALA A 123 -12.48 29.99 17.06
C ALA A 123 -11.65 28.77 16.62
N THR A 124 -11.12 28.04 17.59
CA THR A 124 -10.27 26.87 17.35
C THR A 124 -11.01 25.56 17.63
N SER A 125 -10.62 24.51 16.92
CA SER A 125 -11.15 23.16 17.10
C SER A 125 -10.00 22.18 17.32
N HIS A 126 -10.11 21.38 18.37
CA HIS A 126 -9.24 20.25 18.64
C HIS A 126 -9.71 19.03 17.85
N ILE A 127 -8.82 18.46 17.05
CA ILE A 127 -9.07 17.22 16.31
C ILE A 127 -8.18 16.12 16.88
N ALA A 128 -8.78 14.96 17.15
CA ALA A 128 -8.06 13.79 17.61
C ALA A 128 -8.52 12.51 16.89
N LEU A 129 -7.58 11.58 16.71
CA LEU A 129 -7.87 10.23 16.21
C LEU A 129 -8.65 9.43 17.25
N THR A 130 -9.67 8.72 16.78
CA THR A 130 -10.28 7.64 17.57
C THR A 130 -9.41 6.39 17.53
N GLU A 131 -9.78 5.37 18.31
CA GLU A 131 -9.17 4.05 18.19
C GLU A 131 -9.38 3.41 16.81
N LYS A 132 -10.59 3.51 16.27
CA LYS A 132 -10.91 3.04 14.91
C LYS A 132 -10.08 3.78 13.85
N GLY A 133 -9.93 5.10 13.98
CA GLY A 133 -9.23 5.94 13.00
C GLY A 133 -7.75 5.64 12.85
N ARG A 134 -7.07 5.20 13.93
CA ARG A 134 -5.63 4.91 13.92
C ARG A 134 -5.20 3.90 12.86
N ALA A 135 -6.04 2.90 12.56
CA ALA A 135 -5.71 1.88 11.56
C ALA A 135 -5.69 2.40 10.11
N TYR A 136 -6.33 3.53 9.85
CA TYR A 136 -6.47 4.11 8.51
C TYR A 136 -5.64 5.37 8.31
N TYR A 137 -5.10 5.91 9.40
CA TYR A 137 -4.48 7.22 9.43
C TYR A 137 -2.98 7.15 9.12
N THR A 138 -2.54 8.11 8.31
CA THR A 138 -1.13 8.48 8.18
C THR A 138 -1.01 10.00 8.10
N ASP A 139 0.13 10.53 8.50
CA ASP A 139 0.49 11.90 8.15
C ASP A 139 0.72 11.99 6.63
N GLY A 140 0.47 13.18 6.10
CA GLY A 140 0.61 13.45 4.68
C GLY A 140 1.06 14.87 4.44
N GLU A 141 1.57 15.07 3.24
CA GLU A 141 1.96 16.37 2.73
C GLU A 141 1.41 16.49 1.32
N THR A 142 0.79 17.64 1.02
CA THR A 142 0.38 17.97 -0.34
C THR A 142 0.99 19.30 -0.75
N ARG A 143 1.30 19.44 -2.05
CA ARG A 143 1.77 20.69 -2.62
C ARG A 143 0.58 21.45 -3.19
N ILE A 144 0.28 22.59 -2.60
CA ILE A 144 -0.69 23.54 -3.13
C ILE A 144 0.11 24.71 -3.69
N ARG A 145 0.12 24.82 -5.02
CA ARG A 145 1.03 25.70 -5.76
C ARG A 145 2.48 25.38 -5.39
N SER A 146 3.24 26.34 -4.87
CA SER A 146 4.62 26.17 -4.41
C SER A 146 4.74 25.88 -2.91
N LYS A 147 3.63 25.85 -2.15
CA LYS A 147 3.67 25.65 -0.70
C LYS A 147 3.34 24.20 -0.35
N LEU A 148 4.16 23.63 0.51
CA LEU A 148 3.91 22.34 1.12
C LEU A 148 2.97 22.54 2.31
N VAL A 149 1.90 21.75 2.37
CA VAL A 149 0.85 21.85 3.38
C VAL A 149 0.65 20.46 3.99
N TYR A 150 0.63 20.40 5.32
CA TYR A 150 0.33 19.16 6.04
C TYR A 150 -1.11 18.72 5.80
N THR A 151 -1.29 17.40 5.73
CA THR A 151 -2.61 16.78 5.64
C THR A 151 -2.74 15.67 6.67
N ALA A 152 -3.95 15.55 7.22
CA ALA A 152 -4.36 14.31 7.88
C ALA A 152 -4.93 13.38 6.81
N LYS A 153 -4.24 12.28 6.51
CA LYS A 153 -4.61 11.34 5.45
C LYS A 153 -5.26 10.09 6.04
N PHE A 154 -6.39 9.68 5.46
CA PHE A 154 -7.10 8.45 5.80
C PHE A 154 -7.27 7.60 4.55
N CYS A 155 -6.75 6.38 4.57
CA CYS A 155 -6.75 5.49 3.41
C CYS A 155 -7.79 4.38 3.51
N ALA A 156 -8.48 4.12 2.40
CA ALA A 156 -9.55 3.13 2.33
C ALA A 156 -9.01 1.70 2.57
N PRO A 157 -9.67 0.89 3.41
CA PRO A 157 -9.42 -0.55 3.44
C PRO A 157 -10.01 -1.26 2.21
N GLY A 158 -9.79 -2.58 2.12
CA GLY A 158 -10.46 -3.41 1.11
C GLY A 158 -9.88 -3.27 -0.30
N LEU A 159 -8.62 -2.84 -0.42
CA LEU A 159 -7.96 -2.72 -1.71
C LEU A 159 -7.65 -4.10 -2.30
N GLN A 160 -8.10 -4.31 -3.54
CA GLN A 160 -7.84 -5.51 -4.32
C GLN A 160 -6.66 -5.28 -5.26
N VAL A 161 -5.75 -6.25 -5.31
CA VAL A 161 -4.59 -6.25 -6.21
C VAL A 161 -4.89 -7.16 -7.41
N GLY A 162 -4.88 -6.56 -8.60
CA GLY A 162 -5.09 -7.24 -9.88
C GLY A 162 -3.78 -7.76 -10.45
N LYS A 163 -3.61 -7.66 -11.77
CA LYS A 163 -2.41 -8.17 -12.46
C LYS A 163 -1.19 -7.30 -12.20
N ILE A 164 -0.02 -7.92 -12.30
CA ILE A 164 1.22 -7.19 -12.53
C ILE A 164 1.30 -6.90 -14.03
N LEU A 165 1.44 -5.63 -14.38
CA LEU A 165 1.44 -5.18 -15.78
C LEU A 165 2.84 -5.12 -16.36
N ASP A 166 3.79 -4.62 -15.58
CA ASP A 166 5.19 -4.48 -15.96
C ASP A 166 6.05 -4.36 -14.71
N TYR A 167 7.35 -4.65 -14.83
CA TYR A 167 8.32 -4.42 -13.78
C TYR A 167 9.73 -4.27 -14.34
N SER A 168 10.51 -3.38 -13.73
CA SER A 168 11.93 -3.23 -14.03
C SER A 168 12.71 -4.48 -13.61
N LYS A 169 13.84 -4.75 -14.28
CA LYS A 169 14.75 -5.80 -13.82
C LYS A 169 15.31 -5.45 -12.43
N PRO A 170 15.26 -6.37 -11.45
CA PRO A 170 15.85 -6.15 -10.13
C PRO A 170 17.33 -5.73 -10.22
N GLY A 171 17.69 -4.63 -9.56
CA GLY A 171 19.05 -4.10 -9.58
C GLY A 171 19.27 -3.04 -8.51
N LYS A 172 20.52 -2.65 -8.29
CA LYS A 172 20.83 -1.49 -7.45
C LYS A 172 20.45 -0.22 -8.21
N ASN A 173 19.78 0.72 -7.55
CA ASN A 173 19.56 2.05 -8.11
C ASN A 173 20.92 2.79 -8.16
N PRO A 174 21.40 3.23 -9.34
CA PRO A 174 22.67 3.95 -9.42
C PRO A 174 22.56 5.44 -9.04
N PHE A 175 21.35 5.95 -8.84
CA PHE A 175 21.08 7.38 -8.59
C PHE A 175 20.74 7.71 -7.13
N ASP A 176 20.79 6.73 -6.23
CA ASP A 176 20.73 6.97 -4.78
C ASP A 176 21.66 6.04 -4.00
N ASP A 177 21.88 6.37 -2.72
CA ASP A 177 22.73 5.60 -1.82
C ASP A 177 22.00 4.38 -1.22
N ASN A 178 20.84 3.96 -1.78
CA ASN A 178 20.11 2.80 -1.26
C ASN A 178 20.97 1.54 -1.46
N PRO A 179 21.34 0.81 -0.38
CA PRO A 179 22.15 -0.39 -0.49
C PRO A 179 21.37 -1.58 -1.07
N ASN A 180 20.03 -1.50 -1.11
CA ASN A 180 19.17 -2.61 -1.49
C ASN A 180 19.00 -2.72 -3.02
N ALA A 181 18.72 -3.93 -3.49
CA ALA A 181 18.20 -4.11 -4.84
C ALA A 181 16.73 -3.65 -4.88
N VAL A 182 16.35 -2.94 -5.93
CA VAL A 182 15.01 -2.38 -6.11
C VAL A 182 14.38 -2.86 -7.42
N SER A 183 13.05 -2.81 -7.47
CA SER A 183 12.27 -3.01 -8.68
C SER A 183 11.01 -2.16 -8.64
N ALA A 184 10.80 -1.33 -9.66
CA ALA A 184 9.53 -0.65 -9.87
C ALA A 184 8.56 -1.60 -10.55
N VAL A 185 7.42 -1.80 -9.91
CA VAL A 185 6.36 -2.71 -10.33
C VAL A 185 5.13 -1.90 -10.67
N LYS A 186 4.62 -2.06 -11.89
CA LYS A 186 3.32 -1.54 -12.30
C LYS A 186 2.27 -2.62 -12.05
N PHE A 187 1.22 -2.28 -11.33
CA PHE A 187 0.16 -3.23 -10.97
C PHE A 187 -1.23 -2.60 -11.08
N GLU A 188 -2.22 -3.47 -11.26
CA GLU A 188 -3.63 -3.12 -11.21
C GLU A 188 -4.13 -3.12 -9.78
N TRP A 189 -5.00 -2.16 -9.45
CA TRP A 189 -5.68 -2.12 -8.17
C TRP A 189 -7.08 -1.53 -8.30
N ARG A 190 -7.94 -1.84 -7.33
CA ARG A 190 -9.27 -1.23 -7.19
C ARG A 190 -9.75 -1.37 -5.76
N LEU A 191 -10.81 -0.66 -5.42
CA LEU A 191 -11.54 -0.80 -4.16
C LEU A 191 -12.80 -1.60 -4.38
N ASP A 192 -13.12 -2.46 -3.42
CA ASP A 192 -14.39 -3.16 -3.37
C ASP A 192 -15.32 -2.49 -2.37
N ARG A 193 -16.48 -2.04 -2.85
CA ARG A 193 -17.50 -1.36 -2.03
C ARG A 193 -17.95 -2.23 -0.86
N ALA A 194 -17.93 -3.55 -1.00
CA ALA A 194 -18.32 -4.48 0.06
C ALA A 194 -17.32 -4.53 1.23
N THR A 195 -16.05 -4.18 0.99
CA THR A 195 -14.98 -4.32 1.99
C THR A 195 -14.30 -3.00 2.35
N ALA A 196 -14.67 -1.89 1.70
CA ALA A 196 -14.09 -0.57 1.91
C ALA A 196 -14.57 0.17 3.18
N ASP A 197 -15.41 -0.45 4.03
CA ASP A 197 -15.94 0.11 5.29
C ASP A 197 -16.42 1.56 5.12
N TRP A 198 -15.81 2.51 5.84
CA TRP A 198 -16.16 3.93 5.83
C TRP A 198 -15.98 4.57 4.46
N ALA A 199 -15.01 4.10 3.67
CA ALA A 199 -14.68 4.68 2.37
C ALA A 199 -15.73 4.37 1.31
N ALA A 200 -16.62 3.40 1.56
CA ALA A 200 -17.78 3.13 0.72
C ALA A 200 -18.88 4.21 0.86
N ASP A 201 -18.79 5.14 1.82
CA ASP A 201 -19.74 6.25 1.93
C ASP A 201 -19.60 7.21 0.73
N PRO A 202 -20.70 7.52 0.00
CA PRO A 202 -20.69 8.41 -1.15
C PRO A 202 -20.06 9.78 -0.91
N VAL A 203 -20.01 10.27 0.34
CA VAL A 203 -19.36 11.54 0.68
C VAL A 203 -17.88 11.57 0.29
N PHE A 204 -17.21 10.40 0.22
CA PHE A 204 -15.78 10.30 -0.11
C PHE A 204 -15.49 10.03 -1.58
N TYR A 205 -16.49 9.70 -2.41
CA TYR A 205 -16.28 9.35 -3.83
C TYR A 205 -15.62 10.46 -4.67
N PRO A 206 -15.84 11.76 -4.41
CA PRO A 206 -15.09 12.81 -5.11
C PRO A 206 -13.59 12.83 -4.81
N HIS A 207 -13.17 12.19 -3.72
CA HIS A 207 -11.80 12.23 -3.22
C HIS A 207 -11.05 10.91 -3.41
N ILE A 208 -11.79 9.80 -3.44
CA ILE A 208 -11.25 8.45 -3.61
C ILE A 208 -11.51 7.99 -5.04
N THR A 209 -10.45 7.68 -5.76
CA THR A 209 -10.52 6.95 -7.02
C THR A 209 -10.28 5.46 -6.76
N GLY A 210 -10.77 4.60 -7.67
CA GLY A 210 -10.56 3.16 -7.59
C GLY A 210 -11.79 2.34 -7.27
N PHE A 211 -12.93 2.96 -6.94
CA PHE A 211 -14.20 2.26 -7.05
C PHE A 211 -14.61 2.15 -8.52
N PRO A 212 -14.87 0.93 -9.04
CA PRO A 212 -15.42 0.78 -10.37
C PRO A 212 -16.73 1.54 -10.54
N SER A 213 -16.91 2.15 -11.71
CA SER A 213 -18.17 2.78 -12.08
C SER A 213 -19.24 1.73 -12.37
N ALA A 214 -20.52 2.09 -12.21
CA ALA A 214 -21.62 1.17 -12.51
C ALA A 214 -21.65 0.75 -13.99
N SER A 215 -21.17 1.62 -14.89
CA SER A 215 -21.07 1.34 -16.33
C SER A 215 -19.82 0.54 -16.71
N GLN A 216 -18.81 0.45 -15.82
CA GLN A 216 -17.57 -0.29 -16.05
C GLN A 216 -17.17 -1.06 -14.78
N PRO A 217 -17.91 -2.13 -14.41
CA PRO A 217 -17.66 -2.88 -13.17
C PRO A 217 -16.31 -3.62 -13.14
N ASP A 218 -15.72 -3.85 -14.32
CA ASP A 218 -14.43 -4.52 -14.49
C ASP A 218 -13.24 -3.54 -14.58
N GLU A 219 -13.46 -2.25 -14.30
CA GLU A 219 -12.41 -1.24 -14.35
C GLU A 219 -11.35 -1.45 -13.26
N TRP A 220 -10.08 -1.38 -13.66
CA TRP A 220 -8.92 -1.42 -12.77
C TRP A 220 -8.12 -0.14 -12.91
N GLN A 221 -7.72 0.43 -11.78
CA GLN A 221 -6.73 1.49 -11.74
C GLN A 221 -5.33 0.90 -11.87
N THR A 222 -4.35 1.71 -12.27
CA THR A 222 -2.95 1.26 -12.34
C THR A 222 -2.05 2.17 -11.53
N ARG A 223 -1.01 1.60 -10.91
CA ARG A 223 -0.03 2.37 -10.15
C ARG A 223 1.34 1.72 -10.23
N HIS A 224 2.39 2.54 -10.12
CA HIS A 224 3.75 2.05 -9.90
C HIS A 224 4.07 2.04 -8.41
N ILE A 225 4.78 1.01 -7.96
CA ILE A 225 5.27 0.86 -6.59
C ILE A 225 6.66 0.24 -6.61
N MET A 226 7.52 0.67 -5.70
CA MET A 226 8.88 0.21 -5.54
C MET A 226 8.91 -0.93 -4.52
N LEU A 227 9.42 -2.08 -4.97
CA LEU A 227 9.80 -3.18 -4.10
C LEU A 227 11.30 -3.11 -3.84
N GLU A 228 11.69 -3.37 -2.60
CA GLU A 228 13.08 -3.37 -2.16
C GLU A 228 13.45 -4.70 -1.52
N ARG A 229 14.67 -5.15 -1.77
CA ARG A 229 15.23 -6.36 -1.16
C ARG A 229 16.11 -6.01 0.03
N LYS A 230 15.49 -5.91 1.20
CA LYS A 230 16.17 -5.62 2.47
C LYS A 230 16.47 -6.92 3.21
N ASP A 231 17.69 -7.08 3.69
CA ASP A 231 18.14 -8.27 4.43
C ASP A 231 17.84 -9.60 3.71
N GLY A 232 17.91 -9.58 2.38
CA GLY A 232 17.65 -10.73 1.52
C GLY A 232 16.17 -10.98 1.18
N VAL A 233 15.23 -10.24 1.77
CA VAL A 233 13.78 -10.39 1.59
C VAL A 233 13.19 -9.25 0.78
N TRP A 234 12.36 -9.57 -0.20
CA TRP A 234 11.62 -8.57 -0.99
C TRP A 234 10.39 -8.08 -0.23
N GLY A 235 10.19 -6.77 -0.18
CA GLY A 235 9.03 -6.12 0.44
C GLY A 235 8.83 -4.71 -0.10
N LEU A 236 7.94 -3.94 0.54
CA LEU A 236 7.87 -2.49 0.29
C LEU A 236 9.11 -1.80 0.88
N GLY A 237 9.65 -0.83 0.14
CA GLY A 237 10.63 0.11 0.69
C GLY A 237 9.97 1.16 1.60
N ASP A 238 10.77 2.01 2.24
CA ASP A 238 10.28 3.05 3.15
C ASP A 238 9.44 4.12 2.42
N ARG A 239 9.67 4.31 1.11
CA ARG A 239 8.92 5.25 0.25
C ARG A 239 8.48 4.55 -1.02
N PRO A 240 7.53 3.60 -0.94
CA PRO A 240 7.26 2.66 -2.02
C PRO A 240 6.63 3.34 -3.23
N TYR A 241 5.95 4.49 -3.09
CA TYR A 241 5.39 5.23 -4.23
C TYR A 241 6.33 6.28 -4.83
N THR A 242 7.55 6.44 -4.28
CA THR A 242 8.59 7.27 -4.89
C THR A 242 9.39 6.40 -5.86
N ILE A 243 9.13 6.56 -7.15
CA ILE A 243 9.86 5.83 -8.19
C ILE A 243 11.23 6.48 -8.37
N ARG A 244 12.29 5.74 -8.04
CA ARG A 244 13.69 6.18 -8.13
C ARG A 244 14.37 5.35 -9.22
N TRP A 245 14.73 6.02 -10.32
CA TRP A 245 15.45 5.49 -11.47
C TRP A 245 16.30 6.58 -12.08
#